data_AF-A0AAD6ZZJ6-F1
#
_entry.id   AF-A0AAD6ZZJ6-F1
#
_cell.length_a   1.000
_cell.length_b   1.000
_cell.length_c   1.000
_cell.angle_alpha   90.00
_cell.angle_beta   90.00
_cell.angle_gamma   90.00
#
_symmetry.space_group_name_H-M   'P 1'
#
loop_
_entity.id
_entity.type
_entity.pdbx_description
1 polymer ?
#
loop_
_entity_poly.entity_id
_entity_poly.type
_entity_poly.pdbx_seq_one_letter_code
_entity_poly.pdbx_strand_id
1 'polypeptide(L)'
;LCDLHVVAPRPYLGAQFSTAFDVYLSLQAAADQRMKATLGRDVPNWRLKNACPACLYELEGEPKLKRRFIVTQDGNNSLKRFGAKYGLSVINHLLRMLGEVTIGIDVGCKVARQVKAHPQLSVLTKENNFKGAFHGLGHSRLCSICNMAMYVDGMGLQPIK
;
A
#
# COMPACT_ATOMS: atom_id res chain seq x y z
N LEU A 1 7.54 3.30 30.83
CA LEU A 1 8.65 3.97 31.55
C LEU A 1 8.51 3.77 33.06
N CYS A 2 7.41 4.20 33.69
CA CYS A 2 7.18 3.97 35.13
C CYS A 2 7.15 2.47 35.48
N ASP A 3 6.43 1.65 34.69
CA ASP A 3 6.40 0.19 34.87
C ASP A 3 7.79 -0.45 34.73
N LEU A 4 8.60 0.03 33.78
CA LEU A 4 9.97 -0.45 33.56
C LEU A 4 10.89 -0.17 34.76
N HIS A 5 10.59 0.88 35.53
CA HIS A 5 11.32 1.26 36.73
C HIS A 5 10.63 0.84 38.04
N VAL A 6 9.51 0.12 37.96
CA VAL A 6 8.71 -0.33 39.11
C VAL A 6 8.37 0.83 40.06
N VAL A 7 7.99 1.97 39.49
CA VAL A 7 7.56 3.16 40.24
C VAL A 7 6.11 3.51 39.92
N ALA A 8 5.43 4.15 40.88
CA ALA A 8 4.08 4.68 40.66
C ALA A 8 4.04 5.60 39.43
N PRO A 9 2.95 5.62 38.65
CA PRO A 9 2.83 6.45 37.46
C PRO A 9 3.08 7.92 37.78
N ARG A 10 4.07 8.51 37.10
CA ARG A 10 4.38 9.94 37.21
C ARG A 10 3.97 10.65 35.92
N PRO A 11 2.93 11.50 35.93
CA PRO A 11 2.45 12.16 34.71
C PRO A 11 3.52 12.93 33.93
N TYR A 12 4.44 13.60 34.63
CA TYR A 12 5.52 14.36 33.99
C TYR A 12 6.46 13.49 33.15
N LEU A 13 6.67 12.21 33.53
CA LEU A 13 7.53 11.29 32.78
C LEU A 13 6.91 10.93 31.43
N GLY A 14 5.59 10.81 31.35
CA GLY A 14 4.87 10.61 30.09
C GLY A 14 5.00 11.82 29.17
N ALA A 15 4.86 13.03 29.71
CA ALA A 15 5.02 14.27 28.96
C ALA A 15 6.46 14.43 28.43
N GLN A 16 7.47 14.24 29.29
CA GLN A 16 8.88 14.32 28.91
C GLN A 16 9.24 13.29 27.81
N PHE A 17 8.77 12.05 27.96
CA PHE A 17 8.98 11.02 26.96
C PHE A 17 8.32 11.38 25.63
N SER A 18 7.05 11.82 25.64
CA SER A 18 6.34 12.24 24.43
C SER A 18 7.09 13.36 23.71
N THR A 19 7.50 14.40 24.45
CA THR A 19 8.27 15.51 23.87
C THR A 19 9.60 15.05 23.28
N ALA A 20 10.34 14.20 23.99
CA ALA A 20 11.60 13.66 23.49
C ALA A 20 11.39 12.80 22.23
N PHE A 21 10.32 12.01 22.20
CA PHE A 21 9.95 11.18 21.05
C PHE A 21 9.55 12.03 19.84
N ASP A 22 8.77 13.10 20.04
CA ASP A 22 8.39 14.03 18.97
C ASP A 22 9.61 14.75 18.38
N VAL A 23 10.56 15.16 19.23
CA VAL A 23 11.85 15.74 18.78
C VAL A 23 12.66 14.71 18.00
N TYR A 24 12.75 13.47 18.48
CA TYR A 24 13.43 12.38 17.76
C TYR A 24 12.83 12.15 16.37
N LEU A 25 11.50 12.04 16.27
CA LEU A 25 10.81 11.90 14.99
C LEU A 25 11.06 13.09 14.06
N SER A 26 11.08 14.31 14.60
CA SER A 26 11.38 15.52 13.85
C SER A 26 12.81 15.54 13.29
N LEU A 27 13.79 15.11 14.10
CA LEU A 27 15.18 14.97 13.66
C LEU A 27 15.33 13.91 12.56
N GLN A 28 14.68 12.74 12.73
CA GLN A 28 14.66 11.72 11.70
C GLN A 28 14.05 12.26 10.39
N ALA A 29 12.89 12.93 10.48
CA ALA A 29 12.23 13.48 9.30
C ALA A 29 13.11 14.52 8.57
N ALA A 30 13.78 15.39 9.32
CA ALA A 30 14.69 16.39 8.76
C ALA A 30 15.92 15.75 8.09
N ALA A 31 16.51 14.72 8.70
CA ALA A 31 17.61 13.96 8.11
C ALA A 31 17.16 13.25 6.83
N ASP A 32 16.01 12.59 6.86
CA ASP A 32 15.39 11.93 5.70
C ASP A 32 15.14 12.92 4.55
N GLN A 33 14.64 14.12 4.87
CA GLN A 33 14.38 15.16 3.87
C GLN A 33 15.68 15.65 3.22
N ARG A 34 16.72 15.92 4.01
CA ARG A 34 18.03 16.33 3.49
C ARG A 34 18.63 15.26 2.59
N MET A 35 18.61 14.00 3.05
CA MET A 35 19.07 12.87 2.25
C MET A 35 18.29 12.76 0.93
N LYS A 36 16.95 12.89 0.98
CA LYS A 36 16.12 12.87 -0.24
C LYS A 36 16.52 13.99 -1.19
N ALA A 37 16.65 15.23 -0.72
CA ALA A 37 17.04 16.36 -1.54
C ALA A 37 18.43 16.17 -2.18
N THR A 38 19.43 15.75 -1.41
CA THR A 38 20.78 15.46 -1.91
C THR A 38 20.78 14.40 -3.01
N LEU A 39 19.90 13.41 -2.91
CA LEU A 39 19.77 12.32 -3.89
C LEU A 39 18.78 12.64 -5.04
N GLY A 40 18.21 13.86 -5.10
CA GLY A 40 17.18 14.23 -6.08
C GLY A 40 15.86 13.45 -5.94
N ARG A 41 15.55 13.00 -4.73
CA ARG A 41 14.41 12.14 -4.35
C ARG A 41 13.30 12.88 -3.61
N ASP A 42 13.40 14.19 -3.50
CA ASP A 42 12.47 15.09 -2.82
C ASP A 42 11.32 15.58 -3.73
N VAL A 43 11.29 15.14 -4.99
CA VAL A 43 10.18 15.42 -5.91
C VAL A 43 8.91 14.64 -5.55
N PRO A 44 7.71 15.18 -5.85
CA PRO A 44 6.45 14.50 -5.55
C PRO A 44 6.40 13.08 -6.13
N ASN A 45 6.04 12.12 -5.26
CA ASN A 45 5.84 10.71 -5.60
C ASN A 45 7.10 9.99 -6.12
N TRP A 46 8.30 10.51 -5.84
CA TRP A 46 9.57 9.90 -6.27
C TRP A 46 9.68 8.43 -5.88
N ARG A 47 9.41 8.09 -4.61
CA ARG A 47 9.46 6.70 -4.13
C ARG A 47 8.54 5.80 -4.95
N LEU A 48 7.30 6.20 -5.19
CA LEU A 48 6.34 5.35 -5.93
C LEU A 48 6.78 5.13 -7.39
N LYS A 49 7.39 6.15 -8.02
CA LYS A 49 7.92 6.07 -9.37
C LYS A 49 9.24 5.30 -9.48
N ASN A 50 9.95 5.08 -8.37
CA ASN A 50 11.31 4.53 -8.34
C ASN A 50 11.51 3.39 -7.32
N ALA A 51 10.43 2.86 -6.73
CA ALA A 51 10.51 1.95 -5.57
C ALA A 51 11.18 0.61 -5.90
N CYS A 52 10.97 0.11 -7.12
CA CYS A 52 11.52 -1.16 -7.57
C CYS A 52 11.87 -1.05 -9.05
N PRO A 53 13.15 -0.87 -9.42
CA PRO A 53 13.58 -0.89 -10.80
C PRO A 53 13.13 -2.16 -11.51
N ALA A 54 13.35 -3.35 -10.94
CA ALA A 54 12.91 -4.61 -11.55
C ALA A 54 11.38 -4.70 -11.77
N CYS A 55 10.58 -4.02 -10.97
CA CYS A 55 9.11 -4.06 -11.06
C CYS A 55 8.53 -2.93 -11.93
N LEU A 56 9.32 -1.89 -12.22
CA LEU A 56 8.90 -0.70 -12.95
C LEU A 56 9.66 -0.52 -14.27
N TYR A 57 10.66 -1.36 -14.53
CA TYR A 57 11.45 -1.38 -15.75
C TYR A 57 10.68 -2.08 -16.86
N GLU A 58 10.45 -1.35 -17.95
CA GLU A 58 9.86 -1.90 -19.16
C GLU A 58 11.00 -2.27 -20.12
N LEU A 59 11.03 -3.53 -20.58
CA LEU A 59 12.00 -3.99 -21.56
C LEU A 59 11.69 -3.40 -22.94
N GLU A 60 12.71 -2.91 -23.63
CA GLU A 60 12.57 -2.42 -25.00
C GLU A 60 12.26 -3.59 -25.95
N GLY A 61 11.25 -3.42 -26.81
CA GLY A 61 10.85 -4.44 -27.80
C GLY A 61 9.86 -5.50 -27.29
N GLU A 62 9.58 -5.56 -25.99
CA GLU A 62 8.59 -6.49 -25.43
C GLU A 62 7.14 -5.96 -25.60
N PRO A 63 6.15 -6.85 -25.79
CA PRO A 63 4.75 -6.45 -25.81
C PRO A 63 4.35 -5.75 -24.52
N LYS A 64 3.62 -4.63 -24.63
CA LYS A 64 3.11 -3.92 -23.46
C LYS A 64 2.20 -4.84 -22.65
N LEU A 65 2.56 -5.05 -21.39
CA LEU A 65 1.70 -5.78 -20.46
C LEU A 65 0.39 -5.03 -20.30
N LYS A 66 -0.72 -5.77 -20.33
CA LYS A 66 -2.07 -5.26 -20.06
C LYS A 66 -2.15 -4.57 -18.69
N ARG A 67 -1.29 -4.97 -17.75
CA ARG A 67 -1.19 -4.42 -16.39
C ARG A 67 0.28 -4.23 -16.08
N ARG A 68 0.71 -2.99 -15.85
CA ARG A 68 2.13 -2.63 -15.79
C ARG A 68 2.84 -3.25 -14.58
N PHE A 69 2.19 -3.25 -13.41
CA PHE A 69 2.68 -3.90 -12.19
C PHE A 69 1.55 -4.05 -11.17
N ILE A 70 1.82 -4.82 -10.10
CA ILE A 70 0.90 -5.03 -8.98
C ILE A 70 1.47 -4.33 -7.75
N VAL A 71 0.68 -3.43 -7.15
CA VAL A 71 0.97 -2.85 -5.84
C VAL A 71 0.38 -3.77 -4.79
N THR A 72 1.21 -4.32 -3.91
CA THR A 72 0.75 -5.19 -2.84
C THR A 72 0.62 -4.41 -1.53
N GLN A 73 -0.52 -4.58 -0.85
CA GLN A 73 -0.82 -3.97 0.44
C GLN A 73 -1.00 -5.06 1.49
N ASP A 74 0.09 -5.43 2.13
CA ASP A 74 0.21 -6.50 3.16
C ASP A 74 -0.28 -6.03 4.56
N GLY A 75 -0.58 -4.74 4.73
CA GLY A 75 -0.87 -4.10 6.02
C GLY A 75 -2.30 -4.28 6.56
N ASN A 76 -3.01 -5.37 6.24
CA ASN A 76 -4.43 -5.49 6.59
C ASN A 76 -4.69 -5.57 8.11
N ASN A 77 -3.70 -6.00 8.92
CA ASN A 77 -3.85 -6.05 10.38
C ASN A 77 -3.77 -4.67 11.06
N SER A 78 -3.04 -3.71 10.49
CA SER A 78 -3.07 -2.32 10.94
C SER A 78 -4.31 -1.58 10.44
N LEU A 79 -4.83 -1.92 9.24
CA LEU A 79 -6.11 -1.38 8.73
C LEU A 79 -7.31 -1.68 9.63
N LYS A 80 -7.34 -2.86 10.28
CA LYS A 80 -8.40 -3.21 11.24
C LYS A 80 -8.47 -2.27 12.44
N ARG A 81 -7.35 -1.62 12.81
CA ARG A 81 -7.25 -0.77 14.01
C ARG A 81 -7.59 0.70 13.76
N PHE A 82 -7.49 1.20 12.53
CA PHE A 82 -7.68 2.63 12.20
C PHE A 82 -8.92 2.93 11.36
N GLY A 83 -9.78 1.93 11.14
CA GLY A 83 -10.95 2.03 10.28
C GLY A 83 -10.58 1.99 8.78
N ALA A 84 -11.49 1.47 7.95
CA ALA A 84 -11.26 1.25 6.52
C ALA A 84 -10.89 2.52 5.71
N LYS A 85 -11.06 3.72 6.29
CA LYS A 85 -10.81 5.02 5.65
C LYS A 85 -9.36 5.21 5.19
N TYR A 86 -8.38 4.74 5.96
CA TYR A 86 -6.96 4.84 5.57
C TYR A 86 -6.62 3.95 4.37
N GLY A 87 -7.24 2.76 4.28
CA GLY A 87 -7.11 1.93 3.09
C GLY A 87 -7.63 2.63 1.84
N LEU A 88 -8.81 3.25 1.94
CA LEU A 88 -9.43 3.97 0.84
C LEU A 88 -8.64 5.23 0.43
N SER A 89 -8.02 5.95 1.37
CA SER A 89 -7.19 7.12 1.03
C SER A 89 -5.90 6.73 0.31
N VAL A 90 -5.25 5.63 0.72
CA VAL A 90 -4.10 5.06 0.00
C VAL A 90 -4.50 4.64 -1.40
N ILE A 91 -5.64 3.94 -1.55
CA ILE A 91 -6.17 3.54 -2.86
C ILE A 91 -6.45 4.77 -3.74
N ASN A 92 -7.09 5.83 -3.21
CA ASN A 92 -7.33 7.08 -3.94
C ASN A 92 -6.02 7.69 -4.45
N HIS A 93 -5.01 7.78 -3.58
CA HIS A 93 -3.72 8.34 -3.93
C HIS A 93 -3.02 7.51 -5.02
N LEU A 94 -2.99 6.18 -4.88
CA LEU A 94 -2.41 5.28 -5.88
C LEU A 94 -3.09 5.40 -7.24
N LEU A 95 -4.42 5.41 -7.29
CA LEU A 95 -5.18 5.54 -8.55
C LEU A 95 -4.92 6.89 -9.22
N ARG A 96 -4.87 7.98 -8.47
CA ARG A 96 -4.59 9.31 -9.02
C ARG A 96 -3.16 9.44 -9.54
N MET A 97 -2.23 8.76 -8.90
CA MET A 97 -0.80 8.86 -9.24
C MET A 97 -0.37 7.93 -10.36
N LEU A 98 -0.90 6.70 -10.38
CA LEU A 98 -0.47 5.64 -11.30
C LEU A 98 -1.49 5.36 -12.40
N GLY A 99 -2.71 5.86 -12.26
CA GLY A 99 -3.81 5.57 -13.17
C GLY A 99 -4.22 4.10 -13.09
N GLU A 100 -3.97 3.37 -14.17
CA GLU A 100 -4.34 1.95 -14.27
C GLU A 100 -3.36 1.05 -13.52
N VAL A 101 -3.69 0.77 -12.27
CA VAL A 101 -2.91 -0.09 -11.37
C VAL A 101 -3.71 -1.27 -10.85
N THR A 102 -3.02 -2.39 -10.61
CA THR A 102 -3.57 -3.53 -9.89
C THR A 102 -3.13 -3.46 -8.44
N ILE A 103 -4.06 -3.66 -7.51
CA ILE A 103 -3.84 -3.65 -6.08
C ILE A 103 -4.07 -5.05 -5.53
N GLY A 104 -2.99 -5.71 -5.13
CA GLY A 104 -2.99 -6.97 -4.41
C GLY A 104 -3.22 -6.73 -2.91
N ILE A 105 -4.28 -7.30 -2.33
CA ILE A 105 -4.61 -7.17 -0.91
C ILE A 105 -5.22 -8.48 -0.40
N ASP A 106 -5.12 -8.76 0.90
CA ASP A 106 -5.62 -10.01 1.50
C ASP A 106 -7.08 -10.30 1.14
N VAL A 107 -7.93 -9.26 1.14
CA VAL A 107 -9.37 -9.40 0.94
C VAL A 107 -9.87 -8.50 -0.18
N GLY A 108 -9.32 -8.71 -1.38
CA GLY A 108 -9.62 -7.91 -2.58
C GLY A 108 -11.11 -7.77 -2.87
N CYS A 109 -11.92 -8.80 -2.61
CA CYS A 109 -13.37 -8.76 -2.86
C CYS A 109 -14.14 -7.78 -1.94
N LYS A 110 -13.77 -7.69 -0.66
CA LYS A 110 -14.41 -6.74 0.28
C LYS A 110 -13.99 -5.32 -0.05
N VAL A 111 -12.71 -5.11 -0.35
CA VAL A 111 -12.18 -3.80 -0.72
C VAL A 111 -12.79 -3.32 -2.03
N ALA A 112 -12.89 -4.19 -3.04
CA ALA A 112 -13.56 -3.88 -4.31
C ALA A 112 -15.01 -3.43 -4.09
N ARG A 113 -15.76 -4.12 -3.20
CA ARG A 113 -17.13 -3.72 -2.87
C ARG A 113 -17.19 -2.36 -2.19
N GLN A 114 -16.31 -2.11 -1.22
CA GLN A 114 -16.23 -0.83 -0.51
C GLN A 114 -15.88 0.32 -1.45
N VAL A 115 -14.92 0.10 -2.36
CA VAL A 115 -14.50 1.09 -3.35
C VAL A 115 -15.61 1.37 -4.37
N LYS A 116 -16.28 0.33 -4.90
CA LYS A 116 -17.44 0.50 -5.79
C LYS A 116 -18.58 1.26 -5.13
N ALA A 117 -18.78 1.09 -3.83
CA ALA A 117 -19.79 1.83 -3.06
C ALA A 117 -19.38 3.26 -2.70
N HIS A 118 -18.11 3.64 -2.89
CA HIS A 118 -17.60 4.94 -2.45
C HIS A 118 -17.72 6.00 -3.55
N PRO A 119 -18.45 7.12 -3.34
CA PRO A 119 -18.81 8.07 -4.40
C PRO A 119 -17.65 8.64 -5.21
N GLN A 120 -16.51 8.88 -4.57
CA GLN A 120 -15.33 9.46 -5.23
C GLN A 120 -14.36 8.43 -5.80
N LEU A 121 -14.42 7.18 -5.33
CA LEU A 121 -13.47 6.14 -5.74
C LEU A 121 -14.04 5.26 -6.83
N SER A 122 -15.36 5.05 -6.84
CA SER A 122 -16.05 4.25 -7.85
C SER A 122 -15.76 4.74 -9.26
N VAL A 123 -15.68 6.06 -9.46
CA VAL A 123 -15.38 6.71 -10.75
C VAL A 123 -13.91 6.60 -11.17
N LEU A 124 -13.00 6.35 -10.22
CA LEU A 124 -11.56 6.23 -10.47
C LEU A 124 -11.13 4.79 -10.75
N THR A 125 -11.99 3.81 -10.49
CA THR A 125 -11.64 2.39 -10.60
C THR A 125 -12.30 1.69 -11.77
N LYS A 126 -11.51 0.92 -12.53
CA LYS A 126 -12.04 -0.09 -13.45
C LYS A 126 -12.39 -1.37 -12.69
N GLU A 127 -13.30 -2.18 -13.25
CA GLU A 127 -13.94 -3.31 -12.57
C GLU A 127 -13.00 -4.43 -12.06
N ASN A 128 -11.69 -4.36 -12.28
CA ASN A 128 -10.76 -5.45 -11.99
C ASN A 128 -9.50 -5.05 -11.23
N ASN A 129 -9.48 -3.91 -10.54
CA ASN A 129 -8.24 -3.38 -9.95
C ASN A 129 -7.83 -4.01 -8.61
N PHE A 130 -8.68 -4.78 -7.93
CA PHE A 130 -8.37 -5.34 -6.61
C PHE A 130 -8.31 -6.87 -6.65
N LYS A 131 -7.21 -7.45 -6.15
CA LYS A 131 -6.93 -8.88 -6.28
C LYS A 131 -6.45 -9.48 -4.97
N GLY A 132 -6.86 -10.71 -4.70
CA GLY A 132 -6.43 -11.50 -3.55
C GLY A 132 -5.00 -11.97 -3.77
N ALA A 133 -4.03 -11.28 -3.17
CA ALA A 133 -2.62 -11.63 -3.30
C ALA A 133 -2.11 -12.53 -2.15
N PHE A 134 -2.69 -12.40 -0.96
CA PHE A 134 -2.09 -12.96 0.27
C PHE A 134 -2.90 -14.07 0.95
N HIS A 135 -4.15 -14.32 0.57
CA HIS A 135 -5.04 -15.22 1.33
C HIS A 135 -5.39 -16.56 0.64
N GLY A 136 -4.72 -16.90 -0.46
CA GLY A 136 -4.92 -18.18 -1.17
C GLY A 136 -6.38 -18.47 -1.51
N LEU A 137 -6.82 -19.72 -1.32
CA LEU A 137 -8.17 -20.21 -1.66
C LEU A 137 -9.21 -20.05 -0.53
N GLY A 138 -9.01 -19.14 0.43
CA GLY A 138 -9.86 -19.04 1.63
C GLY A 138 -11.29 -18.50 1.43
N HIS A 139 -11.76 -18.28 0.20
CA HIS A 139 -13.11 -17.79 -0.11
C HIS A 139 -13.91 -18.77 -0.98
N SER A 140 -15.18 -18.44 -1.27
CA SER A 140 -16.00 -19.22 -2.20
C SER A 140 -15.30 -19.36 -3.56
N ARG A 141 -15.51 -20.51 -4.22
CA ARG A 141 -14.85 -20.83 -5.49
C ARG A 141 -14.99 -19.72 -6.55
N LEU A 142 -16.18 -19.13 -6.66
CA LEU A 142 -16.44 -17.99 -7.56
C LEU A 142 -15.57 -16.78 -7.20
N CYS A 143 -15.48 -16.43 -5.92
CA CYS A 143 -14.64 -15.33 -5.46
C CYS A 143 -13.16 -15.59 -5.74
N SER A 144 -12.70 -16.82 -5.53
CA SER A 144 -11.32 -17.24 -5.76
C SER A 144 -10.94 -17.16 -7.25
N ILE A 145 -11.81 -17.63 -8.16
CA ILE A 145 -11.58 -17.54 -9.62
C ILE A 145 -11.52 -16.07 -10.08
N CYS A 146 -12.41 -15.20 -9.58
CA CYS A 146 -12.48 -13.82 -10.06
C CYS A 146 -11.32 -12.93 -9.53
N ASN A 147 -10.79 -13.24 -8.35
CA ASN A 147 -9.91 -12.32 -7.63
C ASN A 147 -8.49 -12.83 -7.37
N MET A 148 -8.21 -14.13 -7.47
CA MET A 148 -6.88 -14.65 -7.22
C MET A 148 -5.97 -14.43 -8.44
N ALA A 149 -4.75 -13.92 -8.20
CA ALA A 149 -3.82 -13.53 -9.26
C ALA A 149 -3.57 -14.64 -10.30
N MET A 150 -3.53 -15.91 -9.87
CA MET A 150 -3.29 -17.06 -10.76
C MET A 150 -4.36 -17.26 -11.84
N TYR A 151 -5.61 -16.85 -11.59
CA TYR A 151 -6.73 -17.01 -12.53
C TYR A 151 -7.05 -15.72 -13.28
N VAL A 152 -6.23 -14.68 -13.10
CA VAL A 152 -6.40 -13.39 -13.75
C VAL A 152 -5.33 -13.21 -14.79
N ASP A 153 -5.77 -13.01 -16.02
CA ASP A 153 -4.91 -12.74 -17.15
C ASP A 153 -4.00 -11.53 -16.88
N GLY A 154 -2.69 -11.73 -17.10
CA GLY A 154 -1.64 -10.75 -16.84
C GLY A 154 -1.20 -10.60 -15.38
N MET A 155 -1.46 -11.57 -14.47
CA MET A 155 -1.05 -11.50 -13.05
C MET A 155 -0.40 -12.75 -12.47
N GLY A 156 -0.35 -13.84 -13.22
CA GLY A 156 0.40 -15.05 -12.84
C GLY A 156 1.79 -15.06 -13.48
N LEU A 157 2.66 -15.97 -13.00
CA LEU A 157 3.78 -16.46 -13.78
C LEU A 157 3.20 -17.16 -15.01
N GLN A 158 2.93 -16.41 -16.08
CA GLN A 158 2.73 -17.04 -17.38
C GLN A 158 4.11 -17.58 -17.78
N PRO A 159 4.24 -18.89 -18.08
CA PRO A 159 5.49 -19.38 -18.64
C PRO A 159 5.78 -18.56 -19.89
N ILE A 160 6.99 -18.01 -19.97
CA ILE A 160 7.53 -17.42 -21.19
C ILE A 160 7.34 -18.51 -22.26
N LYS A 161 6.54 -18.22 -23.27
CA LYS A 161 6.35 -19.12 -24.41
C LYS A 161 7.61 -19.15 -25.25
#